data_AF-A0A1V5IZK0-F1
#
_entry.id   AF-A0A1V5IZK0-F1
#
_cell.length_a   1.000
_cell.length_b   1.000
_cell.length_c   1.000
_cell.angle_alpha   90.00
_cell.angle_beta   90.00
_cell.angle_gamma   90.00
#
_symmetry.space_group_name_H-M   'P 1'
#
loop_
_entity.id
_entity.type
_entity.pdbx_description
1 polymer ?
#
loop_
_entity_poly.entity_id
_entity_poly.type
_entity_poly.pdbx_seq_one_letter_code
_entity_poly.pdbx_strand_id
1 'polypeptide(L)'
;MTNEEQKLREIAYEHAEPKVIWSGGNMSVCPDEEKIESLLSDLTALISEKQAEYFEFAKWIGFESSRLYYRDLDEKWIRTIFIIDENPHEEYEEYTTDELFNYWRENEQ
;
A
#
# COMPACT_ATOMS: atom_id res chain seq x y z
N MET A 1 -14.04 -18.19 -3.98
CA MET A 1 -12.72 -17.62 -4.25
C MET A 1 -12.92 -16.43 -5.16
N THR A 2 -12.55 -15.23 -4.73
CA THR A 2 -12.63 -14.02 -5.56
C THR A 2 -11.53 -14.04 -6.62
N ASN A 3 -11.64 -13.20 -7.65
CA ASN A 3 -10.59 -13.05 -8.68
C ASN A 3 -9.26 -12.57 -8.05
N GLU A 4 -9.32 -11.79 -6.98
CA GLU A 4 -8.16 -11.29 -6.24
C GLU A 4 -7.48 -12.41 -5.43
N GLU A 5 -8.26 -13.25 -4.74
CA GLU A 5 -7.73 -14.43 -4.03
C GLU A 5 -7.06 -15.43 -4.98
N GLN A 6 -7.58 -15.59 -6.20
CA GLN A 6 -6.96 -16.43 -7.23
C GLN A 6 -5.60 -15.89 -7.67
N LYS A 7 -5.51 -14.59 -7.94
CA LYS A 7 -4.24 -13.94 -8.33
C LYS A 7 -3.20 -14.01 -7.22
N LEU A 8 -3.59 -13.79 -5.95
CA LEU A 8 -2.66 -13.91 -4.82
C LEU A 8 -2.15 -15.34 -4.66
N ARG A 9 -3.02 -16.32 -4.88
CA ARG A 9 -2.62 -17.73 -4.85
C ARG A 9 -1.67 -18.08 -6.00
N GLU A 10 -1.88 -17.54 -7.21
CA GLU A 10 -0.97 -17.72 -8.34
C GLU A 10 0.42 -17.14 -8.02
N ILE A 11 0.49 -15.93 -7.45
CA ILE A 11 1.76 -15.33 -7.00
C ILE A 11 2.43 -16.21 -5.94
N ALA A 12 1.69 -16.65 -4.91
CA ALA A 12 2.24 -17.53 -3.88
C ALA A 12 2.75 -18.85 -4.48
N TYR A 13 2.05 -19.41 -5.46
CA TYR A 13 2.46 -20.62 -6.18
C TYR A 13 3.76 -20.43 -6.99
N GLU A 14 3.87 -19.33 -7.72
CA GLU A 14 5.06 -19.02 -8.54
C GLU A 14 6.32 -18.75 -7.70
N HIS A 15 6.14 -18.22 -6.49
CA HIS A 15 7.25 -17.84 -5.62
C HIS A 15 7.54 -18.83 -4.48
N ALA A 16 6.65 -19.80 -4.22
CA ALA A 16 6.91 -20.85 -3.24
C ALA A 16 8.04 -21.76 -3.70
N GLU A 17 9.01 -21.98 -2.81
CA GLU A 17 10.04 -22.98 -3.07
C GLU A 17 9.39 -24.37 -3.19
N PRO A 18 9.69 -25.14 -4.24
CA PRO A 18 9.07 -26.45 -4.43
C PRO A 18 9.60 -27.48 -3.44
N LYS A 19 8.78 -28.49 -3.16
CA LYS A 19 9.12 -29.64 -2.33
C LYS A 19 9.85 -30.68 -3.16
N VAL A 20 11.05 -31.04 -2.72
CA VAL A 20 11.85 -32.11 -3.34
C VAL A 20 11.73 -33.38 -2.52
N ILE A 21 11.23 -34.44 -3.14
CA ILE A 21 11.03 -35.76 -2.51
C ILE A 21 12.02 -36.74 -3.13
N TRP A 22 12.82 -37.39 -2.27
CA TRP A 22 13.72 -38.47 -2.66
C TRP A 22 13.13 -39.81 -2.23
N SER A 23 12.91 -40.72 -3.18
CA SER A 23 12.40 -42.06 -2.88
C SER A 23 13.05 -43.11 -3.80
N GLY A 24 13.69 -44.12 -3.20
CA GLY A 24 14.23 -45.26 -3.94
C GLY A 24 15.27 -44.94 -5.03
N GLY A 25 15.99 -43.82 -4.92
CA GLY A 25 16.96 -43.36 -5.94
C GLY A 25 16.38 -42.42 -7.00
N ASN A 26 15.08 -42.15 -6.96
CA ASN A 26 14.41 -41.17 -7.83
C ASN A 26 14.15 -39.85 -7.09
N MET A 27 14.24 -38.75 -7.83
CA MET A 27 13.89 -37.41 -7.37
C MET A 27 12.55 -37.00 -7.99
N SER A 28 11.63 -36.53 -7.15
CA SER A 28 10.39 -35.87 -7.57
C SER A 28 10.37 -34.45 -7.04
N VAL A 29 9.91 -33.50 -7.86
CA VAL A 29 9.72 -32.10 -7.48
C VAL A 29 8.24 -31.81 -7.60
N CYS A 30 7.61 -31.37 -6.52
CA CYS A 30 6.21 -31.01 -6.50
C CYS A 30 6.01 -29.66 -5.80
N PRO A 31 4.85 -29.01 -5.97
CA PRO A 31 4.50 -27.84 -5.17
C PRO A 31 4.57 -28.16 -3.67
N ASP A 32 5.08 -27.21 -2.90
CA ASP A 32 5.05 -27.28 -1.44
C ASP A 32 3.83 -26.51 -0.92
N GLU A 33 2.70 -27.21 -0.77
CA GLU A 33 1.43 -26.57 -0.36
C GLU A 33 1.57 -25.81 0.97
N GLU A 34 2.39 -26.30 1.91
CA GLU A 34 2.63 -25.61 3.20
C GLU A 34 3.31 -24.24 2.99
N LYS A 35 4.29 -24.17 2.07
CA LYS A 35 4.96 -22.90 1.74
C LYS A 35 4.07 -21.96 0.95
N ILE A 36 3.25 -22.50 0.04
CA ILE A 36 2.26 -21.73 -0.71
C ILE A 36 1.26 -21.10 0.25
N GLU A 37 0.73 -21.87 1.20
CA GLU A 37 -0.21 -21.37 2.22
C GLU A 37 0.45 -20.32 3.13
N SER A 38 1.70 -20.54 3.55
CA SER A 38 2.44 -19.56 4.34
C SER A 38 2.63 -18.24 3.58
N LEU A 39 3.10 -18.29 2.33
CA LEU A 39 3.28 -17.09 1.50
C LEU A 39 1.96 -16.38 1.24
N LEU A 40 0.88 -17.13 1.01
CA LEU A 40 -0.45 -16.56 0.82
C LEU A 40 -0.91 -15.81 2.08
N SER A 41 -0.67 -16.38 3.27
CA SER A 41 -0.95 -15.73 4.56
C SER A 41 -0.16 -14.42 4.70
N ASP A 42 1.15 -14.45 4.44
CA ASP A 42 2.01 -13.27 4.55
C ASP A 42 1.60 -12.17 3.58
N LEU A 43 1.33 -12.52 2.32
CA LEU A 43 0.85 -11.58 1.29
C LEU A 43 -0.50 -10.96 1.68
N THR A 44 -1.42 -11.78 2.20
CA THR A 44 -2.74 -11.30 2.65
C THR A 44 -2.60 -10.33 3.83
N ALA A 45 -1.74 -10.67 4.80
CA ALA A 45 -1.46 -9.80 5.94
C ALA A 45 -0.84 -8.46 5.50
N LEU A 46 0.15 -8.50 4.61
CA LEU A 46 0.80 -7.30 4.07
C LEU A 46 -0.20 -6.41 3.31
N ILE A 47 -1.07 -7.00 2.48
CA ILE A 47 -2.12 -6.25 1.77
C ILE A 47 -3.09 -5.62 2.76
N SER A 48 -3.51 -6.36 3.78
CA SER A 48 -4.42 -5.84 4.79
C SER A 48 -3.80 -4.68 5.57
N GLU A 49 -2.51 -4.78 5.92
CA GLU A 49 -1.76 -3.70 6.58
C GLU A 49 -1.69 -2.46 5.68
N LYS A 50 -1.33 -2.64 4.40
CA LYS A 50 -1.28 -1.55 3.43
C LYS A 50 -2.64 -0.90 3.21
N GLN A 51 -3.70 -1.69 3.12
CA GLN A 51 -5.07 -1.19 3.01
C GLN A 51 -5.48 -0.37 4.23
N ALA A 52 -5.11 -0.80 5.44
CA ALA A 52 -5.35 -0.04 6.66
C ALA A 52 -4.58 1.29 6.65
N GLU A 53 -3.30 1.28 6.23
CA GLU A 53 -2.48 2.49 6.09
C GLU A 53 -3.11 3.49 5.11
N TYR A 54 -3.51 3.04 3.91
CA TYR A 54 -4.20 3.89 2.93
C TYR A 54 -5.55 4.41 3.41
N PHE A 55 -6.27 3.62 4.21
CA PHE A 55 -7.54 4.05 4.78
C PHE A 55 -7.36 5.18 5.81
N GLU A 56 -6.33 5.11 6.66
CA GLU A 56 -6.00 6.20 7.58
C GLU A 56 -5.54 7.46 6.83
N PHE A 57 -4.76 7.30 5.76
CA PHE A 57 -4.41 8.42 4.88
C PHE A 57 -5.65 9.09 4.26
N ALA A 58 -6.60 8.31 3.74
CA ALA A 58 -7.83 8.84 3.17
C ALA A 58 -8.71 9.57 4.21
N LYS A 59 -8.74 9.10 5.45
CA LYS A 59 -9.40 9.80 6.56
C LYS A 59 -8.73 11.14 6.85
N TRP A 60 -7.40 11.16 6.90
CA TRP A 60 -6.64 12.38 7.14
C TRP A 60 -6.90 13.43 6.06
N ILE A 61 -6.91 13.03 4.78
CA ILE A 61 -7.32 13.91 3.67
C ILE A 61 -8.71 14.51 3.93
N GLY A 62 -9.68 13.67 4.31
CA GLY A 62 -11.05 14.13 4.59
C GLY A 62 -11.10 15.12 5.76
N PHE A 63 -10.31 14.90 6.80
CA PHE A 63 -10.19 15.80 7.95
C PHE A 63 -9.57 17.15 7.55
N GLU A 64 -8.52 17.13 6.72
CA GLU A 64 -7.83 18.33 6.22
C GLU A 64 -8.54 19.01 5.03
N SER A 65 -9.76 18.63 4.68
CA SER A 65 -10.51 19.15 3.52
C SER A 65 -10.70 20.67 3.47
N SER A 66 -10.52 21.37 4.59
CA SER A 66 -10.53 22.84 4.64
C SER A 66 -9.23 23.51 4.16
N ARG A 67 -8.13 22.74 4.11
CA ARG A 67 -6.78 23.18 3.76
C ARG A 67 -6.16 22.36 2.65
N LEU A 68 -6.79 21.26 2.26
CA LEU A 68 -6.27 20.33 1.28
C LEU A 68 -7.36 20.02 0.25
N TYR A 69 -7.05 20.23 -1.03
CA TYR A 69 -7.97 19.86 -2.12
C TYR A 69 -7.21 19.25 -3.30
N TYR A 70 -7.89 18.36 -4.02
CA TYR A 70 -7.34 17.72 -5.22
C TYR A 70 -7.72 18.51 -6.47
N ARG A 71 -6.73 18.87 -7.28
CA ARG A 71 -6.90 19.58 -8.55
C ARG A 71 -6.72 18.58 -9.69
N ASP A 72 -7.84 18.07 -10.19
CA ASP A 72 -7.90 17.05 -11.24
C ASP A 72 -7.09 17.38 -12.50
N LEU A 73 -7.01 18.67 -12.88
CA LEU A 73 -6.35 19.11 -14.11
C LEU A 73 -4.85 18.76 -14.17
N ASP A 74 -4.18 18.79 -13.03
CA ASP A 74 -2.73 18.57 -12.93
C ASP A 74 -2.40 17.34 -12.08
N GLU A 75 -3.41 16.55 -11.70
CA GLU A 75 -3.30 15.38 -10.81
C GLU A 75 -2.53 15.66 -9.50
N LYS A 76 -2.77 16.83 -8.92
CA LYS A 76 -2.05 17.31 -7.73
C LYS A 76 -2.99 17.72 -6.61
N TRP A 77 -2.53 17.47 -5.39
CA TRP A 77 -3.06 18.04 -4.17
C TRP A 77 -2.47 19.43 -3.94
N ILE A 78 -3.33 20.37 -3.54
CA ILE A 78 -2.92 21.69 -3.09
C ILE A 78 -3.20 21.77 -1.60
N ARG A 79 -2.16 22.06 -0.83
CA ARG A 79 -2.24 22.31 0.61
C ARG A 79 -2.03 23.79 0.89
N THR A 80 -2.99 24.42 1.56
CA THR A 80 -2.95 25.81 2.00
C THR A 80 -2.32 25.91 3.38
N ILE A 81 -1.31 26.76 3.51
CA ILE A 81 -0.64 27.09 4.76
C ILE A 81 -0.95 28.54 5.11
N PHE A 82 -1.51 28.77 6.29
CA PHE A 82 -1.77 30.10 6.81
C PHE A 82 -0.58 30.56 7.66
N ILE A 83 0.16 31.55 7.18
CA ILE A 83 1.26 32.15 7.92
C ILE A 83 0.75 33.41 8.62
N ILE A 84 0.79 33.40 9.95
CA ILE A 84 0.37 34.52 10.80
C ILE A 84 1.62 35.17 11.39
N ASP A 85 2.19 36.12 10.66
CA ASP A 85 3.27 37.01 11.12
C ASP A 85 2.79 38.48 11.14
N GLU A 86 3.70 39.46 11.00
CA GLU A 86 3.35 40.87 10.93
C GLU A 86 2.45 41.23 9.73
N ASN A 87 2.45 40.41 8.66
CA ASN A 87 1.58 40.55 7.49
C ASN A 87 1.00 39.17 7.07
N PRO A 88 -0.16 38.79 7.61
CA PRO A 88 -0.77 37.48 7.35
C PRO A 88 -0.94 37.19 5.86
N HIS A 89 -0.51 36.00 5.43
CA HIS A 89 -0.61 35.57 4.04
C HIS A 89 -0.79 34.05 3.94
N GLU A 90 -1.20 33.62 2.75
CA GLU A 90 -1.37 32.21 2.40
C GLU A 90 -0.21 31.77 1.51
N GLU A 91 0.36 30.61 1.83
CA GLU A 91 1.25 29.87 0.95
C GLU A 91 0.58 28.58 0.50
N TYR A 92 0.98 28.09 -0.67
CA TYR A 92 0.43 26.86 -1.24
C TYR A 92 1.57 25.89 -1.57
N GLU A 93 1.40 24.66 -1.12
CA GLU A 93 2.27 23.54 -1.48
C GLU A 93 1.51 22.61 -2.41
N GLU A 94 2.22 22.08 -3.42
CA GLU A 94 1.66 21.13 -4.36
C GLU A 94 2.32 19.76 -4.20
N TYR A 95 1.50 18.72 -4.15
CA TYR A 95 1.95 17.34 -3.99
C TYR A 95 1.26 16.43 -5.00
N THR A 96 1.99 15.50 -5.61
CA THR A 96 1.37 14.28 -6.14
C THR A 96 0.76 13.45 -5.00
N THR A 97 -0.12 12.49 -5.30
CA THR A 97 -0.67 11.60 -4.26
C THR A 97 0.43 10.85 -3.50
N ASP A 98 1.50 10.43 -4.17
CA ASP A 98 2.62 9.72 -3.55
C ASP A 98 3.45 10.64 -2.64
N GLU A 99 3.74 11.87 -3.08
CA GLU A 99 4.44 12.86 -2.25
C GLU A 99 3.62 13.24 -1.02
N LEU A 100 2.30 13.43 -1.18
CA LEU A 100 1.40 13.73 -0.07
C LEU A 100 1.30 12.56 0.92
N PHE A 101 1.25 11.33 0.41
CA PHE A 101 1.24 10.13 1.24
C PHE A 101 2.52 9.99 2.06
N ASN A 102 3.68 10.30 1.47
CA ASN A 102 4.94 10.31 2.21
C ASN A 102 5.01 11.46 3.23
N TYR A 103 4.53 12.67 2.88
CA TYR A 103 4.41 13.78 3.83
C TYR A 103 3.57 13.37 5.05
N TRP A 104 2.39 12.78 4.82
CA TRP A 104 1.51 12.31 5.88
C TRP A 104 2.20 11.28 6.78
N ARG A 105 2.87 10.29 6.18
CA ARG A 105 3.58 9.24 6.93
C ARG A 105 4.71 9.80 7.80
N GLU A 106 5.39 10.84 7.35
CA GLU A 106 6.55 11.41 8.06
C GLU A 106 6.18 12.44 9.14
N ASN A 107 5.03 13.10 9.02
CA ASN A 107 4.71 14.28 9.84
C ASN A 107 3.41 14.17 10.65
N GLU A 108 2.48 13.32 10.23
CA GLU A 108 1.09 13.32 10.73
C GLU A 108 0.68 11.96 11.36
N GLN A 109 1.54 10.93 11.22
CA GLN A 109 1.42 9.61 11.85
C GLN A 109 2.14 9.58 13.21
#